data_AF-A0A9D1M8G6-F1
#
_entry.id   AF-A0A9D1M8G6-F1
#
_cell.length_a   1.000
_cell.length_b   1.000
_cell.length_c   1.000
_cell.angle_alpha   90.00
_cell.angle_beta   90.00
_cell.angle_gamma   90.00
#
_symmetry.space_group_name_H-M   'P 1'
#
loop_
_entity.id
_entity.type
_entity.pdbx_description
1 polymer ?
#
loop_
_entity_poly.entity_id
_entity_poly.type
_entity_poly.pdbx_seq_one_letter_code
_entity_poly.pdbx_strand_id
1 'polypeptide(L)'
;QRIIGADITMAFDECPPGTAEYDYARKSLDLTLRWLDRGWNHFNETEEKYGYRQSFFPIVQGCVYPDLRRKAAEYVAEKGADGNAIGGLAVGEPTDKMYEMIEIVNEILPTDKPRYLMGVGTPANILEAIERGVDMFDCVMPTRNGRNGMLFTKNGIMNMRNKKWATDFSPIEEDGASYVDTAYSRAYLRHLFISQELLALQIASIHNLAFYLWLVKEARKQILEGNFIPWKKSMIKRVTQRL
;
A
#
# COMPACT_ATOMS: atom_id res chain seq x y z
N GLN A 1 -13.57 12.21 -11.85
CA GLN A 1 -12.13 12.32 -11.52
C GLN A 1 -11.45 13.44 -12.29
N ARG A 2 -11.61 13.55 -13.63
CA ARG A 2 -11.07 14.69 -14.41
C ARG A 2 -11.34 16.08 -13.82
N ILE A 3 -12.59 16.36 -13.43
CA ILE A 3 -12.99 17.65 -12.83
C ILE A 3 -12.33 17.91 -11.46
N ILE A 4 -11.96 16.87 -10.72
CA ILE A 4 -11.22 17.05 -9.45
C ILE A 4 -9.79 17.51 -9.73
N GLY A 5 -9.27 17.26 -10.94
CA GLY A 5 -7.89 17.53 -11.30
C GLY A 5 -6.94 16.49 -10.68
N ALA A 6 -7.28 15.21 -10.80
CA ALA A 6 -6.38 14.13 -10.39
C ALA A 6 -5.33 13.86 -11.48
N ASP A 7 -4.05 13.76 -11.11
CA ASP A 7 -2.96 13.37 -12.01
C ASP A 7 -3.11 11.93 -12.50
N ILE A 8 -3.49 11.01 -11.61
CA ILE A 8 -3.79 9.62 -11.91
C ILE A 8 -5.23 9.34 -11.53
N THR A 9 -6.03 8.91 -12.51
CA THR A 9 -7.41 8.48 -12.32
C THR A 9 -7.49 6.97 -12.34
N MET A 10 -8.35 6.39 -11.50
CA MET A 10 -8.53 4.94 -11.43
C MET A 10 -9.77 4.51 -12.22
N ALA A 11 -9.73 3.34 -12.85
CA ALA A 11 -10.92 2.74 -13.42
C ALA A 11 -11.99 2.52 -12.35
N PHE A 12 -13.26 2.60 -12.75
CA PHE A 12 -14.37 2.25 -11.87
C PHE A 12 -14.57 0.74 -11.92
N ASP A 13 -14.60 0.09 -10.75
CA ASP A 13 -14.62 -1.36 -10.62
C ASP A 13 -15.59 -1.83 -9.53
N GLU A 14 -15.82 -3.14 -9.47
CA GLU A 14 -16.47 -3.81 -8.35
C GLU A 14 -15.43 -4.65 -7.60
N CYS A 15 -15.35 -4.47 -6.27
CA CYS A 15 -14.43 -5.20 -5.42
C CYS A 15 -15.18 -6.25 -4.58
N PRO A 16 -15.19 -7.53 -5.00
CA PRO A 16 -15.81 -8.59 -4.22
C PRO A 16 -14.96 -8.92 -2.96
N PRO A 17 -15.56 -9.49 -1.90
CA PRO A 17 -14.79 -10.00 -0.75
C PRO A 17 -13.74 -11.04 -1.17
N GLY A 18 -12.63 -11.13 -0.43
CA GLY A 18 -11.56 -12.09 -0.72
C GLY A 18 -11.97 -13.56 -0.56
N THR A 19 -13.10 -13.81 0.11
CA THR A 19 -13.72 -15.13 0.31
C THR A 19 -14.89 -15.39 -0.65
N ALA A 20 -15.04 -14.59 -1.70
CA ALA A 20 -16.12 -14.75 -2.65
C ALA A 20 -16.07 -16.09 -3.38
N GLU A 21 -17.24 -16.72 -3.54
CA GLU A 21 -17.41 -17.89 -4.40
C GLU A 21 -17.03 -17.56 -5.85
N TYR A 22 -16.48 -18.55 -6.55
CA TYR A 22 -15.96 -18.40 -7.91
C TYR A 22 -16.96 -17.74 -8.86
N ASP A 23 -18.21 -18.18 -8.85
CA ASP A 23 -19.24 -17.65 -9.74
C ASP A 23 -19.57 -16.18 -9.48
N TYR A 24 -19.51 -15.74 -8.22
CA TYR A 24 -19.69 -14.33 -7.88
C TYR A 24 -18.48 -13.51 -8.32
N ALA A 25 -17.26 -13.98 -8.03
CA ALA A 25 -16.02 -13.33 -8.47
C ALA A 25 -15.96 -13.17 -10.00
N ARG A 26 -16.38 -14.19 -10.76
CA ARG A 26 -16.47 -14.15 -12.22
C ARG A 26 -17.47 -13.11 -12.72
N LYS A 27 -18.69 -13.10 -12.19
CA LYS A 27 -19.71 -12.11 -12.56
C LYS A 27 -19.27 -10.68 -12.23
N SER A 28 -18.65 -10.49 -11.07
CA SER A 28 -18.09 -9.22 -10.63
C SER A 28 -16.96 -8.75 -11.56
N LEU A 29 -16.08 -9.66 -11.96
CA LEU A 29 -15.03 -9.37 -12.95
C LEU A 29 -15.63 -8.98 -14.31
N ASP A 30 -16.61 -9.72 -14.83
CA ASP A 30 -17.23 -9.40 -16.12
C ASP A 30 -17.95 -8.02 -16.09
N LEU A 31 -18.48 -7.60 -14.93
CA LEU A 31 -18.99 -6.24 -14.75
C LEU A 31 -17.85 -5.20 -14.76
N THR A 32 -16.79 -5.46 -14.00
CA THR A 32 -15.59 -4.60 -13.92
C THR A 32 -14.98 -4.37 -15.30
N LEU A 33 -14.84 -5.41 -16.14
CA LEU A 33 -14.27 -5.27 -17.49
C LEU A 33 -15.17 -4.41 -18.41
N ARG A 34 -16.50 -4.55 -18.31
CA ARG A 34 -17.43 -3.66 -19.06
C ARG A 34 -17.36 -2.21 -18.58
N TRP A 35 -17.12 -1.98 -17.29
CA TRP A 35 -16.93 -0.64 -16.76
C TRP A 35 -15.57 -0.05 -17.14
N LEU A 36 -14.53 -0.87 -17.21
CA LEU A 36 -13.24 -0.49 -17.74
C LEU A 36 -13.37 0.05 -19.17
N ASP A 37 -14.04 -0.66 -20.08
CA ASP A 37 -14.22 -0.17 -21.46
C ASP A 37 -14.93 1.18 -21.52
N ARG A 38 -16.00 1.33 -20.74
CA ARG A 38 -16.77 2.58 -20.68
C ARG A 38 -15.92 3.73 -20.13
N GLY A 39 -15.15 3.47 -19.06
CA GLY A 39 -14.27 4.45 -18.46
C GLY A 39 -13.11 4.84 -19.36
N TRP A 40 -12.49 3.85 -20.02
CA TRP A 40 -11.38 4.02 -20.95
C TRP A 40 -11.79 4.82 -22.19
N ASN A 41 -12.90 4.47 -22.83
CA ASN A 41 -13.40 5.19 -24.00
C ASN A 41 -13.75 6.63 -23.63
N HIS A 42 -14.48 6.84 -22.52
CA HIS A 42 -14.81 8.19 -22.07
C HIS A 42 -13.57 9.02 -21.72
N PHE A 43 -12.56 8.39 -21.12
CA PHE A 43 -11.29 9.06 -20.84
C PHE A 43 -10.63 9.50 -22.16
N ASN A 44 -10.51 8.62 -23.15
CA ASN A 44 -9.85 8.96 -24.41
C ASN A 44 -10.64 9.97 -25.27
N GLU A 45 -11.97 9.99 -25.16
CA GLU A 45 -12.84 10.92 -25.89
C GLU A 45 -12.92 12.31 -25.25
N THR A 46 -12.44 12.48 -24.02
CA THR A 46 -12.50 13.76 -23.31
C THR A 46 -11.14 14.45 -23.28
N GLU A 47 -11.16 15.78 -23.14
CA GLU A 47 -9.95 16.61 -23.03
C GLU A 47 -9.46 16.72 -21.58
N GLU A 48 -8.14 16.78 -21.44
CA GLU A 48 -7.45 17.00 -20.18
C GLU A 48 -7.86 18.37 -19.61
N LYS A 49 -7.94 18.47 -18.27
CA LYS A 49 -8.28 19.74 -17.61
C LYS A 49 -7.04 20.38 -17.00
N TYR A 50 -7.10 21.69 -16.82
CA TYR A 50 -6.10 22.48 -16.08
C TYR A 50 -4.69 22.53 -16.71
N GLY A 51 -4.55 22.15 -18.00
CA GLY A 51 -3.32 22.35 -18.76
C GLY A 51 -2.20 21.36 -18.47
N TYR A 52 -2.50 20.19 -17.91
CA TYR A 52 -1.53 19.11 -17.70
C TYR A 52 -2.12 17.75 -18.04
N ARG A 53 -1.24 16.79 -18.32
CA ARG A 53 -1.62 15.42 -18.67
C ARG A 53 -2.17 14.67 -17.47
N GLN A 54 -3.36 14.11 -17.63
CA GLN A 54 -3.96 13.20 -16.66
C GLN A 54 -3.77 11.76 -17.17
N SER A 55 -3.58 10.80 -16.27
CA SER A 55 -3.45 9.37 -16.61
C SER A 55 -4.65 8.57 -16.12
N PHE A 56 -4.85 7.39 -16.68
CA PHE A 56 -5.93 6.46 -16.31
C PHE A 56 -5.36 5.07 -16.07
N PHE A 57 -5.56 4.50 -14.88
CA PHE A 57 -5.08 3.18 -14.49
C PHE A 57 -6.24 2.18 -14.49
N PRO A 58 -6.28 1.20 -15.41
CA PRO A 58 -7.12 0.00 -15.28
C PRO A 58 -6.79 -0.80 -14.02
N ILE A 59 -7.79 -1.55 -13.52
CA ILE A 59 -7.67 -2.35 -12.29
C ILE A 59 -7.89 -3.82 -12.62
N VAL A 60 -6.90 -4.65 -12.28
CA VAL A 60 -7.00 -6.12 -12.33
C VAL A 60 -7.78 -6.60 -11.11
N GLN A 61 -8.92 -7.25 -11.35
CA GLN A 61 -9.75 -7.94 -10.36
C GLN A 61 -9.68 -9.47 -10.59
N GLY A 62 -10.43 -10.26 -9.81
CA GLY A 62 -10.49 -11.72 -9.96
C GLY A 62 -10.38 -12.51 -8.66
N CYS A 63 -10.46 -11.86 -7.50
CA CYS A 63 -10.36 -12.50 -6.17
C CYS A 63 -9.07 -13.33 -6.05
N VAL A 64 -9.13 -14.54 -5.47
CA VAL A 64 -8.00 -15.46 -5.31
C VAL A 64 -7.95 -16.56 -6.39
N TYR A 65 -8.61 -16.34 -7.54
CA TYR A 65 -8.72 -17.33 -8.61
C TYR A 65 -7.73 -17.06 -9.75
N PRO A 66 -6.73 -17.94 -9.97
CA PRO A 66 -5.67 -17.72 -10.96
C PRO A 66 -6.17 -17.47 -12.38
N ASP A 67 -7.17 -18.21 -12.84
CA ASP A 67 -7.74 -18.11 -14.19
C ASP A 67 -8.45 -16.76 -14.42
N LEU A 68 -9.23 -16.30 -13.44
CA LEU A 68 -9.87 -14.98 -13.49
C LEU A 68 -8.83 -13.86 -13.48
N ARG A 69 -7.78 -13.99 -12.65
CA ARG A 69 -6.68 -13.02 -12.57
C ARG A 69 -5.89 -12.92 -13.87
N ARG A 70 -5.58 -14.04 -14.53
CA ARG A 70 -4.90 -14.05 -15.84
C ARG A 70 -5.74 -13.37 -16.90
N LYS A 71 -7.01 -13.77 -17.03
CA LYS A 71 -7.97 -13.15 -17.97
C LYS A 71 -8.05 -11.63 -17.75
N ALA A 72 -8.14 -11.19 -16.50
CA ALA A 72 -8.20 -9.78 -16.16
C ALA A 72 -6.88 -9.04 -16.50
N ALA A 73 -5.72 -9.64 -16.18
CA ALA A 73 -4.42 -9.05 -16.46
C ALA A 73 -4.16 -8.89 -17.96
N GLU A 74 -4.50 -9.89 -18.78
CA GLU A 74 -4.40 -9.83 -20.24
C GLU A 74 -5.25 -8.68 -20.79
N TYR A 75 -6.52 -8.62 -20.38
CA TYR A 75 -7.46 -7.58 -20.83
C TYR A 75 -7.05 -6.17 -20.41
N VAL A 76 -6.48 -6.04 -19.21
CA VAL A 76 -5.95 -4.78 -18.68
C VAL A 76 -4.70 -4.35 -19.46
N ALA A 77 -3.78 -5.29 -19.72
CA ALA A 77 -2.56 -5.02 -20.47
C ALA A 77 -2.85 -4.55 -21.90
N GLU A 78 -3.86 -5.12 -22.57
CA GLU A 78 -4.30 -4.73 -23.92
C GLU A 78 -4.71 -3.25 -24.04
N LYS A 79 -5.11 -2.59 -22.95
CA LYS A 79 -5.48 -1.17 -22.99
C LYS A 79 -4.29 -0.25 -23.25
N GLY A 80 -3.06 -0.70 -22.97
CA GLY A 80 -1.86 0.13 -23.17
C GLY A 80 -1.83 1.38 -22.28
N ALA A 81 -2.44 1.31 -21.09
CA ALA A 81 -2.53 2.41 -20.15
C ALA A 81 -1.16 2.84 -19.59
N ASP A 82 -1.12 4.03 -18.99
CA ASP A 82 0.10 4.59 -18.39
C ASP A 82 0.57 3.82 -17.14
N GLY A 83 -0.27 2.95 -16.57
CA GLY A 83 0.03 2.06 -15.47
C GLY A 83 -1.13 1.14 -15.15
N ASN A 84 -0.90 0.14 -14.31
CA ASN A 84 -1.84 -0.95 -14.07
C ASN A 84 -2.01 -1.18 -12.57
N ALA A 85 -3.23 -1.17 -12.07
CA ALA A 85 -3.52 -1.44 -10.68
C ALA A 85 -3.92 -2.90 -10.44
N ILE A 86 -3.63 -3.39 -9.24
CA ILE A 86 -3.95 -4.72 -8.75
C ILE A 86 -4.89 -4.54 -7.56
N GLY A 87 -6.18 -4.80 -7.79
CA GLY A 87 -7.25 -4.63 -6.82
C GLY A 87 -7.65 -5.94 -6.14
N GLY A 88 -8.40 -5.84 -5.04
CA GLY A 88 -9.06 -6.99 -4.40
C GLY A 88 -8.10 -8.02 -3.77
N LEU A 89 -6.93 -7.58 -3.29
CA LEU A 89 -5.93 -8.41 -2.59
C LEU A 89 -5.52 -7.82 -1.23
N ALA A 90 -6.50 -7.28 -0.50
CA ALA A 90 -6.36 -6.86 0.89
C ALA A 90 -7.72 -6.90 1.62
N VAL A 91 -8.58 -7.84 1.24
CA VAL A 91 -10.03 -7.84 1.54
C VAL A 91 -10.49 -9.11 2.27
N GLY A 92 -9.56 -9.75 2.98
CA GLY A 92 -9.84 -10.87 3.89
C GLY A 92 -9.21 -12.19 3.48
N GLU A 93 -8.54 -12.24 2.33
CA GLU A 93 -7.81 -13.42 1.88
C GLU A 93 -6.51 -13.66 2.67
N PRO A 94 -6.02 -14.92 2.72
CA PRO A 94 -4.71 -15.23 3.27
C PRO A 94 -3.56 -14.50 2.54
N THR A 95 -2.52 -14.13 3.29
CA THR A 95 -1.37 -13.37 2.76
C THR A 95 -0.60 -14.12 1.67
N ASP A 96 -0.49 -15.44 1.78
CA ASP A 96 0.09 -16.32 0.76
C ASP A 96 -0.71 -16.29 -0.55
N LYS A 97 -2.05 -16.24 -0.46
CA LYS A 97 -2.92 -16.07 -1.64
C LYS A 97 -2.77 -14.71 -2.28
N MET A 98 -2.66 -13.64 -1.50
CA MET A 98 -2.31 -12.32 -2.04
C MET A 98 -1.00 -12.39 -2.83
N TYR A 99 0.07 -12.98 -2.28
CA TYR A 99 1.36 -13.10 -2.95
C TYR A 99 1.28 -13.93 -4.25
N GLU A 100 0.60 -15.06 -4.21
CA GLU A 100 0.36 -15.91 -5.39
C GLU A 100 -0.34 -15.11 -6.51
N MET A 101 -1.36 -14.32 -6.18
CA MET A 101 -2.09 -13.54 -7.18
C MET A 101 -1.25 -12.37 -7.73
N ILE A 102 -0.40 -11.75 -6.92
CA ILE A 102 0.54 -10.71 -7.39
C ILE A 102 1.50 -11.29 -8.42
N GLU A 103 2.09 -12.45 -8.14
CA GLU A 103 3.01 -13.15 -9.05
C GLU A 103 2.32 -13.46 -10.38
N ILE A 104 1.14 -14.08 -10.35
CA ILE A 104 0.35 -14.40 -11.56
C ILE A 104 0.04 -13.17 -12.41
N VAL A 105 -0.36 -12.07 -11.77
CA VAL A 105 -0.71 -10.84 -12.48
C VAL A 105 0.54 -10.17 -13.07
N ASN A 106 1.65 -10.13 -12.33
CA ASN A 106 2.88 -9.48 -12.76
C ASN A 106 3.68 -10.26 -13.81
N GLU A 107 3.41 -11.56 -13.99
CA GLU A 107 3.88 -12.35 -15.15
C GLU A 107 3.30 -11.82 -16.47
N ILE A 108 2.11 -11.21 -16.43
CA ILE A 108 1.37 -10.76 -17.62
C ILE A 108 1.47 -9.25 -17.81
N LEU A 109 1.37 -8.47 -16.73
CA LEU A 109 1.36 -7.02 -16.83
C LEU A 109 2.66 -6.47 -17.45
N PRO A 110 2.59 -5.41 -18.28
CA PRO A 110 3.77 -4.82 -18.91
C PRO A 110 4.84 -4.44 -17.88
N THR A 111 6.11 -4.74 -18.18
CA THR A 111 7.25 -4.46 -17.30
C THR A 111 7.76 -3.02 -17.42
N ASP A 112 7.38 -2.33 -18.49
CA ASP A 112 7.72 -0.92 -18.77
C ASP A 112 6.67 0.07 -18.22
N LYS A 113 5.66 -0.44 -17.48
CA LYS A 113 4.58 0.35 -16.88
C LYS A 113 4.51 0.09 -15.37
N PRO A 114 4.21 1.11 -14.55
CA PRO A 114 4.09 0.96 -13.11
C PRO A 114 2.93 0.04 -12.74
N ARG A 115 3.15 -0.77 -11.70
CA ARG A 115 2.18 -1.69 -11.11
C ARG A 115 1.80 -1.23 -9.71
N TYR A 116 0.52 -0.96 -9.50
CA TYR A 116 -0.01 -0.38 -8.27
C TYR A 116 -0.84 -1.39 -7.47
N LEU A 117 -0.32 -1.83 -6.32
CA LEU A 117 -1.07 -2.70 -5.41
C LEU A 117 -1.91 -1.88 -4.43
N MET A 118 -3.23 -2.01 -4.55
CA MET A 118 -4.18 -1.15 -3.83
C MET A 118 -4.47 -1.67 -2.42
N GLY A 119 -4.42 -0.77 -1.42
CA GLY A 119 -4.88 -1.04 -0.05
C GLY A 119 -3.99 -1.93 0.82
N VAL A 120 -2.85 -2.42 0.32
CA VAL A 120 -1.90 -3.24 1.07
C VAL A 120 -0.90 -2.35 1.81
N GLY A 121 -0.64 -2.64 3.09
CA GLY A 121 0.22 -1.73 3.83
C GLY A 121 0.82 -2.19 5.14
N THR A 122 0.99 -3.49 5.44
CA THR A 122 1.96 -3.83 6.49
C THR A 122 3.39 -3.61 5.94
N PRO A 123 4.37 -3.24 6.78
CA PRO A 123 5.76 -3.06 6.32
C PRO A 123 6.31 -4.31 5.63
N ALA A 124 5.98 -5.50 6.14
CA ALA A 124 6.38 -6.77 5.54
C ALA A 124 5.73 -7.00 4.17
N ASN A 125 4.43 -6.76 4.02
CA ASN A 125 3.74 -6.98 2.75
C ASN A 125 4.22 -6.03 1.66
N ILE A 126 4.55 -4.78 1.99
CA ILE A 126 5.16 -3.82 1.05
C ILE A 126 6.49 -4.40 0.52
N LEU A 127 7.35 -4.86 1.42
CA LEU A 127 8.65 -5.42 1.05
C LEU A 127 8.53 -6.71 0.21
N GLU A 128 7.59 -7.59 0.55
CA GLU A 128 7.31 -8.82 -0.21
C GLU A 128 6.68 -8.52 -1.59
N ALA A 129 5.84 -7.50 -1.70
CA ALA A 129 5.24 -7.09 -2.96
C ALA A 129 6.24 -6.37 -3.88
N ILE A 130 7.17 -5.57 -3.33
CA ILE A 130 8.27 -4.97 -4.10
C ILE A 130 9.13 -6.06 -4.73
N GLU A 131 9.47 -7.12 -4.00
CA GLU A 131 10.21 -8.27 -4.56
C GLU A 131 9.47 -8.91 -5.75
N ARG A 132 8.13 -8.88 -5.72
CA ARG A 132 7.25 -9.42 -6.75
C ARG A 132 6.96 -8.43 -7.87
N GLY A 133 7.63 -7.28 -7.91
CA GLY A 133 7.54 -6.31 -9.00
C GLY A 133 6.35 -5.35 -8.89
N VAL A 134 5.91 -5.01 -7.68
CA VAL A 134 4.97 -3.90 -7.44
C VAL A 134 5.73 -2.60 -7.18
N ASP A 135 5.26 -1.50 -7.77
CA ASP A 135 5.93 -0.20 -7.77
C ASP A 135 5.23 0.86 -6.90
N MET A 136 3.91 0.74 -6.73
CA MET A 136 3.09 1.73 -6.02
C MET A 136 2.21 1.05 -4.97
N PHE A 137 1.95 1.77 -3.88
CA PHE A 137 1.18 1.30 -2.73
C PHE A 137 0.36 2.44 -2.13
N ASP A 138 -0.77 2.11 -1.54
CA ASP A 138 -1.51 2.98 -0.63
C ASP A 138 -2.04 2.15 0.55
N CYS A 139 -2.11 2.77 1.73
CA CYS A 139 -2.80 2.16 2.86
C CYS A 139 -3.11 3.20 3.93
N VAL A 140 -4.26 3.04 4.59
CA VAL A 140 -4.62 3.83 5.78
C VAL A 140 -3.83 3.42 7.03
N MET A 141 -3.15 2.26 7.01
CA MET A 141 -2.52 1.66 8.18
C MET A 141 -1.57 2.59 8.94
N PRO A 142 -0.64 3.35 8.31
CA PRO A 142 0.29 4.21 9.04
C PRO A 142 -0.45 5.22 9.93
N THR A 143 -1.45 5.90 9.38
CA THR A 143 -2.18 6.94 10.12
C THR A 143 -3.22 6.33 11.06
N ARG A 144 -3.97 5.31 10.63
CA ARG A 144 -4.99 4.65 11.47
C ARG A 144 -4.37 4.00 12.71
N ASN A 145 -3.28 3.27 12.53
CA ASN A 145 -2.61 2.60 13.64
C ASN A 145 -1.85 3.60 14.53
N GLY A 146 -1.26 4.65 13.93
CA GLY A 146 -0.65 5.74 14.68
C GLY A 146 -1.65 6.39 15.63
N ARG A 147 -2.86 6.71 15.16
CA ARG A 147 -3.95 7.24 16.01
C ARG A 147 -4.41 6.27 17.10
N ASN A 148 -4.18 4.96 16.93
CA ASN A 148 -4.47 3.95 17.93
C ASN A 148 -3.27 3.63 18.86
N GLY A 149 -2.18 4.40 18.76
CA GLY A 149 -1.00 4.26 19.60
C GLY A 149 -0.04 3.16 19.16
N MET A 150 -0.19 2.63 17.95
CA MET A 150 0.75 1.67 17.36
C MET A 150 1.71 2.40 16.42
N LEU A 151 2.99 2.40 16.77
CA LEU A 151 4.07 3.04 16.01
C LEU A 151 4.94 1.98 15.34
N PHE A 152 5.32 2.23 14.09
CA PHE A 152 6.23 1.39 13.32
C PHE A 152 7.63 2.01 13.33
N THR A 153 8.62 1.27 13.82
CA THR A 153 10.03 1.69 13.87
C THR A 153 10.90 0.73 13.06
N LYS A 154 12.15 1.12 12.81
CA LYS A 154 13.14 0.25 12.14
C LYS A 154 13.48 -1.02 12.93
N ASN A 155 13.12 -1.05 14.22
CA ASN A 155 13.43 -2.13 15.14
C ASN A 155 12.19 -2.85 15.69
N GLY A 156 11.01 -2.52 15.18
CA GLY A 156 9.77 -3.19 15.54
C GLY A 156 8.63 -2.24 15.86
N ILE A 157 7.55 -2.81 16.38
CA ILE A 157 6.27 -2.16 16.59
C ILE A 157 6.14 -1.80 18.07
N MET A 158 5.94 -0.51 18.35
CA MET A 158 5.68 -0.01 19.70
C MET A 158 4.18 0.20 19.92
N ASN A 159 3.69 -0.14 21.10
CA ASN A 159 2.35 0.26 21.55
C ASN A 159 2.48 1.30 22.68
N MET A 160 2.16 2.56 22.39
CA MET A 160 2.40 3.69 23.29
C MET A 160 1.54 3.69 24.55
N ARG A 161 0.47 2.89 24.60
CA ARG A 161 -0.32 2.74 25.83
C ARG A 161 0.35 1.81 26.85
N ASN A 162 1.34 1.02 26.44
CA ASN A 162 2.04 0.09 27.32
C ASN A 162 2.72 0.85 28.48
N LYS A 163 2.55 0.36 29.72
CA LYS A 163 3.10 0.97 30.94
C LYS A 163 4.63 1.08 30.92
N LYS A 164 5.34 0.19 30.21
CA LYS A 164 6.80 0.20 30.18
C LYS A 164 7.42 1.49 29.63
N TRP A 165 6.68 2.23 28.79
CA TRP A 165 7.16 3.50 28.26
C TRP A 165 6.98 4.68 29.22
N ALA A 166 6.32 4.49 30.37
CA ALA A 166 5.93 5.59 31.27
C ALA A 166 7.12 6.38 31.85
N THR A 167 8.29 5.75 31.94
CA THR A 167 9.53 6.36 32.45
C THR A 167 10.67 6.25 31.44
N ASP A 168 10.34 6.01 30.16
CA ASP A 168 11.32 5.98 29.07
C ASP A 168 11.44 7.39 28.46
N PHE A 169 12.46 8.13 28.90
CA PHE A 169 12.72 9.49 28.43
C PHE A 169 13.58 9.56 27.16
N SER A 170 13.93 8.41 26.59
CA SER A 170 14.57 8.36 25.27
C SER A 170 13.61 8.91 24.19
N PRO A 171 14.16 9.42 23.08
CA PRO A 171 13.37 9.79 21.91
C PRO A 171 12.50 8.63 21.42
N ILE A 172 11.45 8.94 20.65
CA ILE A 172 10.59 7.92 20.01
C ILE A 172 11.48 6.94 19.22
N GLU A 173 12.33 7.49 18.36
CA GLU A 173 13.35 6.75 17.59
C GLU A 173 14.59 7.64 17.39
N GLU A 174 15.76 7.20 17.86
CA GLU A 174 17.01 8.00 17.86
C GLU A 174 17.48 8.37 16.45
N ASP A 175 17.36 7.44 15.51
CA ASP A 175 17.69 7.60 14.10
C ASP A 175 16.43 7.74 13.23
N GLY A 176 15.36 8.30 13.80
CA GLY A 176 14.05 8.44 13.14
C GLY A 176 14.07 9.26 11.85
N ALA A 177 13.02 9.10 11.04
CA ALA A 177 12.89 9.72 9.73
C ALA A 177 12.22 11.11 9.76
N SER A 178 11.75 11.56 10.92
CA SER A 178 11.05 12.83 11.11
C SER A 178 11.50 13.57 12.36
N TYR A 179 11.28 14.89 12.40
CA TYR A 179 11.60 15.72 13.55
C TYR A 179 10.89 15.28 14.84
N VAL A 180 9.69 14.70 14.72
CA VAL A 180 8.92 14.24 15.88
C VAL A 180 9.63 13.13 16.63
N ASP A 181 10.51 12.39 15.95
CA ASP A 181 11.16 11.20 16.50
C ASP A 181 12.16 11.56 17.59
N THR A 182 12.78 12.73 17.47
CA THR A 182 13.80 13.25 18.40
C THR A 182 13.30 14.42 19.26
N ALA A 183 12.25 15.13 18.83
CA ALA A 183 11.67 16.24 19.58
C ALA A 183 10.86 15.81 20.82
N TYR A 184 10.38 14.56 20.85
CA TYR A 184 9.53 14.04 21.91
C TYR A 184 10.08 12.73 22.47
N SER A 185 9.90 12.52 23.77
CA SER A 185 10.23 11.24 24.41
C SER A 185 9.08 10.23 24.32
N ARG A 186 9.41 8.95 24.45
CA ARG A 186 8.40 7.88 24.54
C ARG A 186 7.47 8.07 25.74
N ALA A 187 8.00 8.49 26.89
CA ALA A 187 7.22 8.81 28.08
C ALA A 187 6.22 9.94 27.82
N TYR A 188 6.65 11.02 27.16
CA TYR A 188 5.77 12.13 26.83
C TYR A 188 4.67 11.71 25.85
N LEU A 189 5.02 11.03 24.75
CA LEU A 189 4.02 10.56 23.80
C LEU A 189 3.04 9.58 24.44
N ARG A 190 3.51 8.66 25.29
CA ARG A 190 2.63 7.80 26.08
C ARG A 190 1.68 8.62 26.95
N HIS A 191 2.19 9.62 27.68
CA HIS A 191 1.36 10.47 28.52
C HIS A 191 0.23 11.08 27.70
N LEU A 192 0.52 11.65 26.52
CA LEU A 192 -0.50 12.20 25.62
C LEU A 192 -1.56 11.16 25.23
N PHE A 193 -1.16 9.91 24.93
CA PHE A 193 -2.12 8.84 24.62
C PHE A 193 -3.01 8.44 25.80
N ILE A 194 -2.50 8.47 27.03
CA ILE A 194 -3.29 8.17 28.24
C ILE A 194 -4.21 9.34 28.58
N SER A 195 -3.73 10.57 28.39
CA SER A 195 -4.50 11.80 28.57
C SER A 195 -5.50 12.06 27.43
N GLN A 196 -5.50 11.24 26.37
CA GLN A 196 -6.38 11.35 25.20
C GLN A 196 -6.21 12.66 24.42
N GLU A 197 -4.98 13.17 24.37
CA GLU A 197 -4.66 14.41 23.67
C GLU A 197 -4.55 14.23 22.15
N LEU A 198 -5.11 15.16 21.38
CA LEU A 198 -5.05 15.14 19.91
C LEU A 198 -3.60 15.22 19.38
N LEU A 199 -2.70 15.84 20.14
CA LEU A 199 -1.29 15.92 19.78
C LEU A 199 -0.63 14.54 19.67
N ALA A 200 -1.05 13.55 20.47
CA ALA A 200 -0.54 12.18 20.35
C ALA A 200 -0.87 11.59 18.97
N LEU A 201 -2.08 11.87 18.47
CA LEU A 201 -2.56 11.41 17.17
C LEU A 201 -1.75 12.02 16.02
N GLN A 202 -1.42 13.31 16.14
CA GLN A 202 -0.61 14.04 15.16
C GLN A 202 0.83 13.49 15.14
N ILE A 203 1.50 13.44 16.30
CA ILE A 203 2.87 12.94 16.43
C ILE A 203 2.99 11.52 15.86
N ALA A 204 2.12 10.60 16.27
CA ALA A 204 2.17 9.21 15.84
C ALA A 204 1.86 9.03 14.34
N SER A 205 0.96 9.86 13.78
CA SER A 205 0.68 9.83 12.34
C SER A 205 1.87 10.33 11.52
N ILE A 206 2.53 11.42 11.96
CA ILE A 206 3.73 11.97 11.30
C ILE A 206 4.87 10.96 11.37
N HIS A 207 5.14 10.37 12.54
CA HIS A 207 6.15 9.33 12.72
C HIS A 207 5.91 8.15 11.75
N ASN A 208 4.72 7.56 11.77
CA ASN A 208 4.42 6.40 10.93
C ASN A 208 4.50 6.72 9.43
N LEU A 209 4.01 7.88 8.99
CA LEU A 209 4.14 8.27 7.58
C LEU A 209 5.61 8.42 7.16
N ALA A 210 6.43 9.06 8.01
CA ALA A 210 7.85 9.21 7.76
C ALA A 210 8.57 7.86 7.72
N PHE A 211 8.24 6.93 8.62
CA PHE A 211 8.75 5.56 8.61
C PHE A 211 8.42 4.83 7.30
N TYR A 212 7.18 4.90 6.81
CA TYR A 212 6.81 4.23 5.54
C TYR A 212 7.55 4.83 4.35
N LEU A 213 7.69 6.16 4.30
CA LEU A 213 8.47 6.83 3.26
C LEU A 213 9.96 6.45 3.33
N TRP A 214 10.51 6.32 4.54
CA TRP A 214 11.87 5.82 4.73
C TRP A 214 12.00 4.37 4.21
N LEU A 215 11.06 3.49 4.57
CA LEU A 215 11.10 2.07 4.21
C LEU A 215 11.16 1.87 2.68
N VAL A 216 10.31 2.57 1.93
CA VAL A 216 10.29 2.46 0.46
C VAL A 216 11.50 3.13 -0.19
N LYS A 217 12.04 4.21 0.39
CA LYS A 217 13.30 4.83 -0.07
C LYS A 217 14.49 3.91 0.15
N GLU A 218 14.56 3.25 1.30
CA GLU A 218 15.63 2.29 1.59
C GLU A 218 15.49 1.05 0.70
N ALA A 219 14.27 0.53 0.49
CA ALA A 219 14.03 -0.54 -0.47
C ALA A 219 14.56 -0.18 -1.87
N ARG A 220 14.23 1.02 -2.37
CA ARG A 220 14.76 1.52 -3.66
C ARG A 220 16.28 1.57 -3.68
N LYS A 221 16.91 2.09 -2.63
CA LYS A 221 18.38 2.15 -2.52
C LYS A 221 18.98 0.74 -2.61
N GLN A 222 18.44 -0.21 -1.85
CA GLN A 222 18.94 -1.58 -1.81
C GLN A 222 18.73 -2.33 -3.13
N ILE A 223 17.68 -2.01 -3.90
CA ILE A 223 17.49 -2.51 -5.26
C ILE A 223 18.60 -1.99 -6.19
N LEU A 224 18.86 -0.68 -6.17
CA LEU A 224 19.90 -0.06 -7.01
C LEU A 224 21.31 -0.56 -6.66
N GLU A 225 21.55 -0.92 -5.39
CA GLU A 225 22.79 -1.52 -4.90
C GLU A 225 22.89 -3.04 -5.15
N GLY A 226 21.83 -3.68 -5.67
CA GLY A 226 21.79 -5.13 -5.90
C GLY A 226 21.70 -5.97 -4.62
N ASN A 227 21.35 -5.37 -3.48
CA ASN A 227 21.35 -5.99 -2.15
C ASN A 227 19.94 -6.15 -1.54
N PHE A 228 18.89 -5.93 -2.33
CA PHE A 228 17.51 -5.92 -1.84
C PHE A 228 17.09 -7.22 -1.15
N ILE A 229 17.31 -8.40 -1.75
CA ILE A 229 16.85 -9.69 -1.20
C ILE A 229 17.42 -9.98 0.21
N PRO A 230 18.75 -9.96 0.44
CA PRO A 230 19.29 -10.20 1.77
C PRO A 230 18.90 -9.10 2.77
N TRP A 231 18.86 -7.84 2.35
CA TRP A 231 18.39 -6.73 3.19
C TRP A 231 16.93 -6.94 3.63
N LYS A 232 16.04 -7.23 2.68
CA LYS A 232 14.61 -7.49 2.88
C LYS A 232 14.38 -8.57 3.93
N LYS A 233 15.07 -9.72 3.80
CA LYS A 233 14.98 -10.85 4.75
C LYS A 233 15.34 -10.43 6.19
N SER A 234 16.33 -9.57 6.36
CA SER A 234 16.70 -9.04 7.67
C SER A 234 15.70 -7.99 8.18
N MET A 235 15.22 -7.12 7.27
CA MET A 235 14.34 -6.01 7.60
C MET A 235 12.95 -6.50 8.02
N ILE A 236 12.37 -7.48 7.32
CA ILE A 236 11.08 -8.09 7.67
C ILE A 236 11.09 -8.62 9.11
N LYS A 237 12.17 -9.30 9.53
CA LYS A 237 12.30 -9.80 10.91
C LYS A 237 12.30 -8.65 11.93
N ARG A 238 12.98 -7.55 11.62
CA ARG A 238 13.04 -6.37 12.51
C ARG A 238 11.69 -5.67 12.62
N VAL A 239 11.09 -5.29 11.50
CA VAL A 239 9.87 -4.45 11.48
C VAL A 239 8.60 -5.19 11.93
N THR A 240 8.64 -6.52 12.03
CA THR A 240 7.51 -7.34 12.51
C THR A 240 7.60 -7.68 13.99
N GLN A 241 8.75 -7.46 14.63
CA GLN A 241 8.92 -7.70 16.06
C GLN A 241 8.07 -6.72 16.87
N ARG A 242 7.45 -7.20 17.95
CA ARG A 242 6.81 -6.33 18.95
C ARG A 242 7.85 -5.93 19.99
N LEU A 243 8.00 -4.62 20.18
CA LEU A 243 8.88 -4.04 21.19
C LEU A 243 8.20 -3.97 22.52
#